data_AF-A0A831YB24-F1
#
_entry.id   AF-A0A831YB24-F1
#
_cell.length_a   1.000
_cell.length_b   1.000
_cell.length_c   1.000
_cell.angle_alpha   90.00
_cell.angle_beta   90.00
_cell.angle_gamma   90.00
#
_symmetry.space_group_name_H-M   'P 1'
#
loop_
_entity.id
_entity.type
_entity.pdbx_description
1 polymer ?
#
loop_
_entity_poly.entity_id
_entity_poly.type
_entity_poly.pdbx_seq_one_letter_code
_entity_poly.pdbx_strand_id
1 'polypeptide(L)'
;MQKLVGRDTYTPMDTPLVRSNCDLSLNREETLSVSGLKTPSNNPEVDYSSIQEALKAFVYVISKNGEALMPCSKAKARKLLKEEKALIVSHKPFTIKLVFKCENQIQKITLGIDPGYENIGLSAISEKNELFSSQAKLRTNISKLLAEKKMYRRQRRSKLWYRKPRFLNRKKTKSLPPSLEHKLDSHLRIVKKIISFIPISKINVEVANFDIQKIKNPQIESSQYQRGDLYGYQNLKAYLVQREQAKCQLCSKKSTKGNSFRLHHIIPRKEGGTNKPNNLSLLHEKCHDKLHSKKLLHLLKKNRQFKPETFMSIIRWKLAFELKKLCSDISLSFGYLTKVKRNSLKLEKDHHTDAFVIANGSSEQRIQPFSFLQKRKNNRSLQLNRKGLKLSIRRQRYKVQPKDEVQVQSKKYEVIGVFNKGNWLRVKDKTKTFNFPIKKIEKHYYNNGWQFIPSLKERVFLPLKG
;
A
#
# COMPACT_ATOMS: atom_id res chain seq x y z
N MET A 1 -37.27 -34.52 40.22
CA MET A 1 -37.94 -33.75 39.14
C MET A 1 -37.83 -32.27 39.45
N GLN A 2 -37.26 -31.49 38.54
CA GLN A 2 -37.78 -30.19 38.10
C GLN A 2 -37.01 -29.82 36.83
N LYS A 3 -37.64 -30.10 35.69
CA LYS A 3 -37.20 -29.66 34.37
C LYS A 3 -37.23 -28.14 34.37
N LEU A 4 -36.13 -27.48 34.00
CA LEU A 4 -36.15 -26.06 33.69
C LEU A 4 -37.12 -25.85 32.53
N VAL A 5 -38.28 -25.27 32.84
CA VAL A 5 -39.32 -24.88 31.88
C VAL A 5 -38.71 -23.91 30.89
N GLY A 6 -38.80 -24.22 29.60
CA GLY A 6 -38.36 -23.34 28.52
C GLY A 6 -39.06 -22.00 28.64
N ARG A 7 -38.30 -20.91 28.56
CA ARG A 7 -38.88 -19.58 28.41
C ARG A 7 -39.39 -19.44 26.98
N ASP A 8 -40.69 -19.58 26.81
CA ASP A 8 -41.42 -19.19 25.60
C ASP A 8 -41.54 -17.66 25.55
N THR A 9 -40.46 -16.98 25.13
CA THR A 9 -40.59 -15.57 24.71
C THR A 9 -41.06 -15.54 23.26
N TYR A 10 -42.37 -15.75 23.06
CA TYR A 10 -43.06 -15.31 21.86
C TYR A 10 -43.13 -13.78 21.90
N THR A 11 -42.26 -13.10 21.14
CA THR A 11 -42.47 -11.69 20.81
C THR A 11 -43.59 -11.60 19.76
N PRO A 12 -44.71 -10.90 20.03
CA PRO A 12 -45.76 -10.68 19.04
C PRO A 12 -45.22 -9.89 17.83
N MET A 13 -45.64 -10.27 16.63
CA MET A 13 -45.15 -9.69 15.37
C MET A 13 -45.94 -8.47 14.89
N ASP A 14 -46.91 -7.97 15.66
CA ASP A 14 -47.77 -6.84 15.28
C ASP A 14 -47.96 -5.82 16.43
N THR A 15 -46.99 -4.92 16.57
CA THR A 15 -47.15 -3.67 17.33
C THR A 15 -47.07 -2.48 16.38
N PRO A 16 -48.12 -1.62 16.28
CA PRO A 16 -48.05 -0.42 15.46
C PRO A 16 -47.10 0.61 16.07
N LEU A 17 -46.34 1.28 15.20
CA LEU A 17 -45.41 2.35 15.57
C LEU A 17 -46.18 3.54 16.16
N VAL A 18 -45.89 3.87 17.41
CA VAL A 18 -46.29 5.14 18.03
C VAL A 18 -45.69 6.30 17.21
N ARG A 19 -46.56 7.22 16.79
CA ARG A 19 -46.18 8.52 16.21
C ARG A 19 -45.70 9.43 17.34
N SER A 20 -44.51 10.01 17.23
CA SER A 20 -44.20 11.26 17.94
C SER A 20 -44.28 12.41 16.96
N ASN A 21 -45.02 13.44 17.38
CA ASN A 21 -45.51 14.57 16.63
C ASN A 21 -44.38 15.55 16.25
N CYS A 22 -44.61 16.30 15.17
CA CYS A 22 -43.76 17.39 14.70
C CYS A 22 -43.99 18.68 15.51
N ASP A 23 -43.08 19.62 15.25
CA ASP A 23 -43.21 21.08 15.35
C ASP A 23 -42.85 21.77 16.68
N LEU A 24 -41.76 22.56 16.60
CA LEU A 24 -41.86 24.01 16.70
C LEU A 24 -40.77 24.69 15.85
N SER A 25 -41.17 25.83 15.31
CA SER A 25 -40.62 26.64 14.23
C SER A 25 -39.52 27.62 14.63
N LEU A 26 -38.71 28.00 13.62
CA LEU A 26 -38.14 29.32 13.31
C LEU A 26 -37.63 30.22 14.45
N ASN A 27 -36.34 30.56 14.40
CA ASN A 27 -35.91 31.97 14.36
C ASN A 27 -34.55 32.11 13.66
N ARG A 28 -34.50 33.13 12.80
CA ARG A 28 -33.40 33.60 11.97
C ARG A 28 -32.96 34.93 12.56
N GLU A 29 -31.69 35.10 12.86
CA GLU A 29 -31.08 36.44 12.97
C GLU A 29 -29.73 36.45 12.26
N GLU A 30 -29.58 37.48 11.43
CA GLU A 30 -28.44 37.88 10.63
C GLU A 30 -27.40 38.55 11.52
N THR A 31 -26.10 38.32 11.30
CA THR A 31 -25.07 39.30 10.84
C THR A 31 -23.77 38.89 11.56
N LEU A 32 -22.51 39.15 11.16
CA LEU A 32 -21.87 40.21 10.40
C LEU A 32 -20.68 39.66 9.60
N SER A 33 -20.47 40.25 8.43
CA SER A 33 -19.26 40.17 7.61
C SER A 33 -18.04 40.73 8.34
N VAL A 34 -16.93 39.99 8.36
CA VAL A 34 -15.60 40.56 8.66
C VAL A 34 -14.83 40.72 7.35
N SER A 35 -14.55 41.99 7.05
CA SER A 35 -13.65 42.46 6.01
C SER A 35 -12.19 42.25 6.39
N GLY A 36 -11.39 41.77 5.42
CA GLY A 36 -9.96 42.11 5.36
C GLY A 36 -8.98 41.02 5.76
N LEU A 37 -8.70 40.09 4.85
CA LEU A 37 -7.35 39.56 4.67
C LEU A 37 -7.07 39.48 3.17
N LYS A 38 -6.14 40.33 2.71
CA LYS A 38 -5.63 40.36 1.33
C LYS A 38 -5.16 38.95 0.95
N THR A 39 -5.77 38.39 -0.09
CA THR A 39 -5.27 37.14 -0.70
C THR A 39 -3.93 37.43 -1.38
N PRO A 40 -2.85 36.67 -1.09
CA PRO A 40 -1.70 36.67 -1.99
C PRO A 40 -2.15 36.15 -3.35
N SER A 41 -1.58 36.71 -4.41
CA SER A 41 -1.83 36.32 -5.80
C SER A 41 -1.65 34.82 -5.98
N ASN A 42 -2.76 34.09 -6.11
CA ASN A 42 -2.76 32.64 -6.24
C ASN A 42 -2.65 32.30 -7.73
N ASN A 43 -1.46 32.50 -8.29
CA ASN A 43 -1.13 32.01 -9.62
C ASN A 43 -0.19 30.79 -9.48
N PRO A 44 -0.72 29.58 -9.20
CA PRO A 44 0.08 28.37 -9.05
C PRO A 44 0.70 27.89 -10.37
N GLU A 45 0.51 28.61 -11.48
CA GLU A 45 1.09 28.23 -12.78
C GLU A 45 2.49 28.82 -12.99
N VAL A 46 2.82 29.92 -12.30
CA VAL A 46 4.09 30.65 -12.52
C VAL A 46 5.26 30.03 -11.72
N ASP A 47 5.02 29.55 -10.50
CA ASP A 47 6.05 28.89 -9.68
C ASP A 47 6.31 27.42 -10.07
N TYR A 48 5.39 26.80 -10.81
CA TYR A 48 5.55 25.42 -11.29
C TYR A 48 6.36 25.33 -12.59
N SER A 49 6.47 26.40 -13.38
CA SER A 49 7.22 26.37 -14.65
C SER A 49 8.73 26.46 -14.42
N SER A 50 9.17 27.31 -13.48
CA SER A 50 10.59 27.56 -13.16
C SER A 50 11.28 26.32 -12.55
N ILE A 51 10.56 25.51 -11.77
CA ILE A 51 11.08 24.23 -11.21
C ILE A 51 11.12 23.12 -12.27
N GLN A 52 10.25 23.16 -13.29
CA GLN A 52 10.24 22.17 -14.38
C GLN A 52 11.36 22.39 -15.41
N GLU A 53 11.92 23.60 -15.50
CA GLU A 53 12.96 23.96 -16.47
C GLU A 53 14.34 23.37 -16.13
N ALA A 54 14.59 22.97 -14.87
CA ALA A 54 15.83 22.32 -14.45
C ALA A 54 15.85 20.78 -14.62
N LEU A 55 14.70 20.14 -14.92
CA LEU A 55 14.57 18.67 -14.91
C LEU A 55 14.35 18.11 -16.32
N LYS A 56 15.34 17.35 -16.82
CA LYS A 56 15.21 16.59 -18.07
C LYS A 56 14.09 15.56 -17.92
N ALA A 57 13.09 15.63 -18.81
CA ALA A 57 12.04 14.62 -18.89
C ALA A 57 12.11 13.92 -20.24
N PHE A 58 12.27 12.60 -20.18
CA PHE A 58 12.34 11.72 -21.34
C PHE A 58 10.97 11.17 -21.72
N VAL A 59 10.82 10.84 -23.00
CA VAL A 59 9.69 10.09 -23.53
C VAL A 59 10.16 8.67 -23.83
N TYR A 60 9.50 7.69 -23.24
CA TYR A 60 9.85 6.28 -23.43
C TYR A 60 9.28 5.78 -24.76
N VAL A 61 10.04 4.93 -25.44
CA VAL A 61 9.71 4.49 -26.80
C VAL A 61 9.60 2.97 -26.84
N ILE A 62 8.57 2.48 -27.51
CA ILE A 62 8.34 1.06 -27.78
C ILE A 62 8.38 0.84 -29.29
N SER A 63 9.04 -0.23 -29.73
CA SER A 63 9.10 -0.63 -31.14
C SER A 63 7.72 -1.07 -31.66
N LYS A 64 7.58 -1.19 -32.99
CA LYS A 64 6.38 -1.76 -33.61
C LYS A 64 6.02 -3.15 -33.04
N ASN A 65 7.05 -3.94 -32.73
CA ASN A 65 6.96 -5.31 -32.21
C ASN A 65 6.64 -5.37 -30.70
N GLY A 66 6.66 -4.23 -30.00
CA GLY A 66 6.36 -4.17 -28.57
C GLY A 66 7.59 -4.25 -27.65
N GLU A 67 8.79 -4.15 -28.19
CA GLU A 67 10.05 -4.15 -27.43
C GLU A 67 10.41 -2.74 -26.96
N ALA A 68 11.01 -2.62 -25.77
CA ALA A 68 11.44 -1.33 -25.25
C ALA A 68 12.69 -0.83 -26.00
N LEU A 69 12.68 0.45 -26.38
CA LEU A 69 13.80 1.14 -27.03
C LEU A 69 14.36 2.25 -26.14
N MET A 70 15.46 2.86 -26.58
CA MET A 70 16.04 4.02 -25.90
C MET A 70 15.02 5.17 -25.79
N PRO A 71 14.92 5.84 -24.63
CA PRO A 71 14.08 7.02 -24.49
C PRO A 71 14.51 8.16 -25.42
N CYS A 72 13.56 8.97 -25.87
CA CYS A 72 13.80 10.11 -26.74
C CYS A 72 13.45 11.45 -26.05
N SER A 73 13.90 12.56 -26.65
CA SER A 73 13.56 13.89 -26.19
C SER A 73 12.10 14.24 -26.48
N LYS A 74 11.52 15.14 -25.67
CA LYS A 74 10.14 15.65 -25.86
C LYS A 74 9.92 16.22 -27.26
N ALA A 75 10.92 16.93 -27.80
CA ALA A 75 10.86 17.54 -29.13
C ALA A 75 10.74 16.47 -30.22
N LYS A 76 11.56 15.41 -30.16
CA LYS A 76 11.49 14.29 -31.12
C LYS A 76 10.15 13.56 -31.01
N ALA A 77 9.68 13.27 -29.80
CA ALA A 77 8.38 12.65 -29.59
C ALA A 77 7.23 13.47 -30.17
N ARG A 78 7.25 14.79 -30.02
CA ARG A 78 6.22 15.69 -30.58
C ARG A 78 6.21 15.65 -32.11
N LYS A 79 7.39 15.68 -32.76
CA LYS A 79 7.50 15.55 -34.23
C LYS A 79 6.90 14.22 -34.71
N LEU A 80 7.28 13.11 -34.06
CA LEU A 80 6.77 11.78 -34.41
C LEU A 80 5.25 11.65 -34.25
N LEU A 81 4.66 12.29 -33.23
CA LEU A 81 3.21 12.30 -33.04
C LEU A 81 2.51 13.20 -34.06
N LYS A 82 3.08 14.36 -34.42
CA LYS A 82 2.53 15.26 -35.44
C LYS A 82 2.54 14.63 -36.84
N GLU A 83 3.57 13.84 -37.13
CA GLU A 83 3.72 13.08 -38.38
C GLU A 83 2.98 11.73 -38.38
N GLU A 84 2.19 11.42 -37.33
CA GLU A 84 1.45 10.15 -37.17
C GLU A 84 2.32 8.87 -37.21
N LYS A 85 3.64 9.01 -37.06
CA LYS A 85 4.61 7.89 -37.03
C LYS A 85 4.67 7.16 -35.69
N ALA A 86 3.97 7.67 -34.68
CA ALA A 86 3.92 7.08 -33.34
C ALA A 86 2.51 7.19 -32.73
N LEU A 87 2.19 6.24 -31.86
CA LEU A 87 0.93 6.16 -31.11
C LEU A 87 1.20 6.27 -29.61
N ILE A 88 0.34 6.97 -28.88
CA ILE A 88 0.48 7.11 -27.42
C ILE A 88 -0.01 5.82 -26.74
N VAL A 89 0.86 5.18 -25.95
CA VAL A 89 0.53 3.96 -25.19
C VAL A 89 0.19 4.28 -23.73
N SER A 90 0.92 5.22 -23.14
CA SER A 90 0.80 5.57 -21.72
C SER A 90 1.13 7.04 -21.51
N HIS A 91 0.40 7.70 -20.62
CA HIS A 91 0.67 9.10 -20.28
C HIS A 91 1.67 9.25 -19.12
N LYS A 92 1.74 8.31 -18.16
CA LYS A 92 2.80 8.29 -17.14
C LYS A 92 3.31 6.86 -16.87
N PRO A 93 4.62 6.61 -17.08
CA PRO A 93 5.50 7.56 -17.73
C PRO A 93 5.02 7.78 -19.18
N PHE A 94 5.34 8.92 -19.80
CA PHE A 94 4.86 9.21 -21.15
C PHE A 94 5.57 8.27 -22.12
N THR A 95 4.81 7.39 -22.77
CA THR A 95 5.34 6.30 -23.59
C THR A 95 4.63 6.29 -24.93
N ILE A 96 5.42 6.31 -26.00
CA ILE A 96 4.95 6.22 -27.39
C ILE A 96 5.39 4.89 -28.00
N LYS A 97 4.60 4.38 -28.95
CA LYS A 97 4.90 3.21 -29.76
C LYS A 97 5.10 3.63 -31.21
N LEU A 98 6.20 3.23 -31.81
CA LEU A 98 6.49 3.51 -33.22
C LEU A 98 5.63 2.63 -34.14
N VAL A 99 5.17 3.19 -35.25
CA VAL A 99 4.39 2.49 -36.28
C VAL A 99 5.29 1.89 -37.35
N PHE A 100 6.47 2.47 -37.55
CA PHE A 100 7.49 2.04 -38.51
C PHE A 100 8.57 1.16 -37.87
N LYS A 101 9.32 0.43 -38.71
CA LYS A 101 10.47 -0.38 -38.27
C LYS A 101 11.68 0.53 -38.05
N CYS A 102 12.40 0.32 -36.96
CA CYS A 102 13.59 1.07 -36.60
C CYS A 102 14.73 0.09 -36.29
N GLU A 103 15.96 0.53 -36.45
CA GLU A 103 17.13 -0.20 -35.99
C GLU A 103 17.12 -0.23 -34.45
N ASN A 104 17.03 -1.42 -33.88
CA ASN A 104 16.88 -1.64 -32.43
C ASN A 104 18.24 -1.50 -31.70
N GLN A 105 18.98 -0.42 -31.94
CA GLN A 105 20.23 -0.16 -31.23
C GLN A 105 19.94 0.32 -29.81
N ILE A 106 20.45 -0.42 -28.82
CA ILE A 106 20.18 -0.21 -27.40
C ILE A 106 21.51 -0.04 -26.67
N GLN A 107 21.56 0.92 -25.75
CA GLN A 107 22.69 1.12 -24.85
C GLN A 107 22.52 0.29 -23.57
N LYS A 108 23.62 -0.03 -22.89
CA LYS A 108 23.56 -0.72 -21.59
C LYS A 108 22.91 0.20 -20.56
N ILE A 109 21.87 -0.30 -19.89
CA ILE A 109 21.13 0.40 -18.83
C ILE A 109 21.13 -0.47 -17.58
N THR A 110 21.59 0.11 -16.47
CA THR A 110 21.57 -0.53 -15.15
C THR A 110 20.37 -0.04 -14.36
N LEU A 111 19.56 -0.97 -13.86
CA LEU A 111 18.45 -0.70 -12.94
C LEU A 111 18.90 -0.94 -11.50
N GLY A 112 18.95 0.11 -10.69
CA GLY A 112 19.11 0.03 -9.25
C GLY A 112 17.77 -0.13 -8.55
N ILE A 113 17.71 -1.06 -7.60
CA ILE A 113 16.52 -1.36 -6.79
C ILE A 113 16.91 -1.26 -5.31
N ASP A 114 16.25 -0.35 -4.59
CA ASP A 114 16.20 -0.32 -3.12
C ASP A 114 14.90 -1.00 -2.66
N PRO A 115 14.92 -2.31 -2.35
CA PRO A 115 13.75 -3.01 -1.87
C PRO A 115 13.47 -2.65 -0.40
N GLY A 116 12.36 -1.95 -0.15
CA GLY A 116 11.91 -1.65 1.22
C GLY A 116 10.58 -2.32 1.59
N TYR A 117 10.28 -2.29 2.89
CA TYR A 117 9.03 -2.85 3.41
C TYR A 117 7.81 -2.03 2.97
N GLU A 118 7.88 -0.70 3.04
CA GLU A 118 6.77 0.19 2.67
C GLU A 118 7.01 0.93 1.37
N ASN A 119 8.25 1.36 1.13
CA ASN A 119 8.63 2.10 -0.07
C ASN A 119 9.68 1.30 -0.82
N ILE A 120 9.68 1.39 -2.14
CA ILE A 120 10.70 0.81 -3.01
C ILE A 120 11.32 1.95 -3.81
N GLY A 121 12.63 2.07 -3.78
CA GLY A 121 13.37 2.96 -4.67
C GLY A 121 13.76 2.26 -5.96
N LEU A 122 13.62 2.95 -7.09
CA LEU A 122 14.02 2.43 -8.40
C LEU A 122 14.67 3.56 -9.21
N SER A 123 15.83 3.30 -9.79
CA SER A 123 16.52 4.21 -10.69
C SER A 123 17.13 3.45 -11.85
N ALA A 124 16.97 3.92 -13.08
CA ALA A 124 17.58 3.35 -14.26
C ALA A 124 18.58 4.34 -14.85
N ILE A 125 19.82 3.90 -15.00
CA ILE A 125 20.97 4.73 -15.36
C ILE A 125 21.63 4.19 -16.62
N SER A 126 21.93 5.09 -17.55
CA SER A 126 22.86 4.88 -18.65
C SER A 126 24.21 5.49 -18.27
N GLU A 127 25.28 5.22 -19.03
CA GLU A 127 26.62 5.74 -18.77
C GLU A 127 26.69 7.26 -18.59
N LYS A 128 25.76 8.02 -19.18
CA LYS A 128 25.79 9.50 -19.23
C LYS A 128 24.70 10.21 -18.43
N ASN A 129 23.60 9.55 -18.10
CA ASN A 129 22.44 10.20 -17.50
C ASN A 129 21.55 9.19 -16.77
N GLU A 130 20.85 9.65 -15.74
CA GLU A 130 19.67 8.95 -15.23
C GLU A 130 18.56 9.02 -16.29
N LEU A 131 17.92 7.89 -16.62
CA LEU A 131 16.84 7.79 -17.60
C LEU A 131 15.46 7.64 -16.94
N PHE A 132 15.43 7.14 -15.71
CA PHE A 132 14.21 6.99 -14.94
C PHE A 132 14.52 6.98 -13.45
N SER A 133 13.72 7.69 -12.66
CA SER A 133 13.83 7.71 -11.20
C SER A 133 12.45 7.55 -10.60
N SER A 134 12.29 6.76 -9.54
CA SER A 134 11.00 6.61 -8.88
C SER A 134 11.04 6.05 -7.48
N GLN A 135 9.98 6.36 -6.74
CA GLN A 135 9.70 5.82 -5.41
C GLN A 135 8.29 5.23 -5.38
N ALA A 136 8.16 3.95 -5.00
CA ALA A 136 6.90 3.24 -4.97
C ALA A 136 6.44 2.87 -3.56
N LYS A 137 5.33 3.47 -3.13
CA LYS A 137 4.67 3.15 -1.86
C LYS A 137 3.78 1.92 -2.01
N LEU A 138 4.19 0.85 -1.32
CA LEU A 138 3.51 -0.42 -1.21
C LEU A 138 2.31 -0.37 -0.27
N ARG A 139 1.45 -1.36 -0.45
CA ARG A 139 0.26 -1.54 0.37
C ARG A 139 0.55 -2.30 1.66
N THR A 140 0.17 -1.72 2.80
CA THR A 140 0.43 -2.29 4.15
C THR A 140 -0.77 -3.00 4.78
N ASN A 141 -2.01 -2.67 4.39
CA ASN A 141 -3.24 -3.17 5.03
C ASN A 141 -3.64 -4.64 4.72
N ILE A 142 -2.74 -5.42 4.13
CA ILE A 142 -3.03 -6.79 3.67
C ILE A 142 -3.23 -7.74 4.84
N SER A 143 -2.41 -7.61 5.88
CA SER A 143 -2.53 -8.38 7.13
C SER A 143 -3.91 -8.21 7.75
N LYS A 144 -4.38 -6.96 7.85
CA LYS A 144 -5.73 -6.60 8.32
C LYS A 144 -6.82 -7.27 7.47
N LEU A 145 -6.73 -7.18 6.16
CA LEU A 145 -7.71 -7.83 5.27
C LEU A 145 -7.72 -9.36 5.35
N LEU A 146 -6.56 -9.99 5.54
CA LEU A 146 -6.47 -11.43 5.75
C LEU A 146 -7.12 -11.82 7.09
N ALA A 147 -6.94 -11.00 8.14
CA ALA A 147 -7.60 -11.19 9.42
C ALA A 147 -9.13 -11.05 9.31
N GLU A 148 -9.62 -10.01 8.63
CA GLU A 148 -11.06 -9.83 8.35
C GLU A 148 -11.63 -11.00 7.55
N LYS A 149 -10.95 -11.43 6.48
CA LYS A 149 -11.33 -12.60 5.68
C LYS A 149 -11.41 -13.87 6.53
N LYS A 150 -10.48 -14.05 7.47
CA LYS A 150 -10.49 -15.18 8.41
C LYS A 150 -11.67 -15.09 9.38
N MET A 151 -11.95 -13.91 9.92
CA MET A 151 -13.07 -13.65 10.81
C MET A 151 -14.42 -13.97 10.14
N TYR A 152 -14.70 -13.42 8.96
CA TYR A 152 -15.94 -13.70 8.23
C TYR A 152 -16.11 -15.18 7.86
N ARG A 153 -15.01 -15.88 7.55
CA ARG A 153 -15.04 -17.33 7.31
C ARG A 153 -15.37 -18.11 8.58
N ARG A 154 -14.86 -17.70 9.75
CA ARG A 154 -15.17 -18.32 11.04
C ARG A 154 -16.64 -18.11 11.41
N GLN A 155 -17.14 -16.89 11.32
CA GLN A 155 -18.53 -16.56 11.62
C GLN A 155 -19.52 -17.33 10.75
N ARG A 156 -19.23 -17.49 9.44
CA ARG A 156 -20.09 -18.33 8.57
C ARG A 156 -20.07 -19.80 8.99
N ARG A 157 -18.93 -20.33 9.43
CA ARG A 157 -18.83 -21.72 9.88
C ARG A 157 -19.51 -21.95 11.22
N SER A 158 -19.46 -20.99 12.14
CA SER A 158 -20.14 -21.13 13.44
C SER A 158 -21.66 -21.17 13.32
N LYS A 159 -22.22 -20.65 12.22
CA LYS A 159 -23.65 -20.74 11.89
C LYS A 159 -24.05 -22.06 11.21
N LEU A 160 -23.10 -22.92 10.86
CA LEU A 160 -23.36 -24.21 10.20
C LEU A 160 -23.23 -25.32 11.25
N TRP A 161 -24.30 -25.54 12.03
CA TRP A 161 -24.32 -26.46 13.19
C TRP A 161 -23.86 -27.89 12.87
N TYR A 162 -23.99 -28.35 11.62
CA TYR A 162 -23.75 -29.77 11.27
C TYR A 162 -22.54 -30.03 10.36
N ARG A 163 -21.73 -29.01 10.01
CA ARG A 163 -20.65 -29.21 9.03
C ARG A 163 -19.35 -29.68 9.69
N LYS A 164 -19.02 -30.96 9.54
CA LYS A 164 -17.74 -31.55 10.00
C LYS A 164 -16.51 -30.72 9.56
N PRO A 165 -15.51 -30.54 10.43
CA PRO A 165 -14.30 -29.79 10.10
C PRO A 165 -13.45 -30.53 9.04
N ARG A 166 -13.03 -29.83 7.98
CA ARG A 166 -12.17 -30.37 6.93
C ARG A 166 -10.73 -29.88 7.10
N PHE A 167 -9.91 -30.61 7.84
CA PHE A 167 -8.51 -30.26 8.11
C PHE A 167 -7.60 -30.47 6.89
N LEU A 168 -7.83 -31.54 6.13
CA LEU A 168 -7.05 -31.92 4.94
C LEU A 168 -7.09 -30.87 3.81
N ASN A 169 -8.12 -30.02 3.78
CA ASN A 169 -8.24 -28.92 2.81
C ASN A 169 -7.31 -27.72 3.11
N ARG A 170 -6.44 -27.83 4.11
CA ARG A 170 -5.53 -26.75 4.57
C ARG A 170 -4.10 -26.96 4.08
N LYS A 171 -3.89 -27.52 2.89
CA LYS A 171 -2.56 -27.61 2.28
C LYS A 171 -2.04 -26.20 1.94
N LYS A 172 -0.79 -25.91 2.30
CA LYS A 172 -0.08 -24.72 1.82
C LYS A 172 0.48 -25.05 0.43
N THR A 173 0.05 -24.32 -0.57
CA THR A 173 0.60 -24.43 -1.94
C THR A 173 1.89 -23.64 -2.11
N LYS A 174 2.13 -22.64 -1.26
CA LYS A 174 3.26 -21.72 -1.36
C LYS A 174 4.02 -21.65 -0.04
N SER A 175 5.35 -21.54 -0.14
CA SER A 175 6.26 -21.50 1.01
C SER A 175 6.11 -20.22 1.84
N LEU A 176 5.83 -19.07 1.20
CA LEU A 176 5.68 -17.79 1.90
C LEU A 176 4.26 -17.53 2.42
N PRO A 177 4.10 -16.82 3.55
CA PRO A 177 2.83 -16.25 3.98
C PRO A 177 2.26 -15.28 2.92
N PRO A 178 0.93 -15.24 2.70
CA PRO A 178 0.32 -14.42 1.66
C PRO A 178 0.64 -12.90 1.73
N SER A 179 0.92 -12.38 2.92
CA SER A 179 1.29 -10.97 3.10
C SER A 179 2.72 -10.66 2.61
N LEU A 180 3.67 -11.57 2.87
CA LEU A 180 5.04 -11.44 2.38
C LEU A 180 5.08 -11.68 0.87
N GLU A 181 4.36 -12.69 0.42
CA GLU A 181 4.22 -13.03 -0.99
C GLU A 181 3.65 -11.87 -1.81
N HIS A 182 2.57 -11.22 -1.35
CA HIS A 182 2.05 -10.05 -2.04
C HIS A 182 3.11 -8.95 -2.19
N LYS A 183 3.92 -8.70 -1.16
CA LYS A 183 4.96 -7.67 -1.23
C LYS A 183 6.06 -8.06 -2.22
N LEU A 184 6.53 -9.31 -2.21
CA LEU A 184 7.45 -9.84 -3.22
C LEU A 184 6.88 -9.66 -4.64
N ASP A 185 5.64 -10.11 -4.88
CA ASP A 185 4.96 -9.96 -6.16
C ASP A 185 4.81 -8.49 -6.58
N SER A 186 4.78 -7.58 -5.60
CA SER A 186 4.65 -6.16 -5.85
C SER A 186 5.96 -5.58 -6.39
N HIS A 187 7.10 -5.96 -5.81
CA HIS A 187 8.42 -5.61 -6.33
C HIS A 187 8.57 -6.11 -7.77
N LEU A 188 8.32 -7.41 -7.99
CA LEU A 188 8.42 -8.03 -9.32
C LEU A 188 7.51 -7.36 -10.35
N ARG A 189 6.28 -6.97 -9.96
CA ARG A 189 5.35 -6.28 -10.87
C ARG A 189 5.84 -4.89 -11.28
N ILE A 190 6.49 -4.14 -10.39
CA ILE A 190 7.03 -2.84 -10.77
C ILE A 190 8.23 -3.04 -11.70
N VAL A 191 9.14 -3.96 -11.39
CA VAL A 191 10.31 -4.23 -12.25
C VAL A 191 9.88 -4.69 -13.63
N LYS A 192 8.93 -5.64 -13.73
CA LYS A 192 8.33 -6.04 -15.02
C LYS A 192 7.71 -4.87 -15.78
N LYS A 193 7.10 -3.92 -15.07
CA LYS A 193 6.54 -2.72 -15.67
C LYS A 193 7.66 -1.84 -16.24
N ILE A 194 8.78 -1.66 -15.54
CA ILE A 194 9.90 -0.86 -16.04
C ILE A 194 10.53 -1.51 -17.27
N ILE A 195 10.78 -2.83 -17.24
CA ILE A 195 11.33 -3.59 -18.38
C ILE A 195 10.44 -3.45 -19.63
N SER A 196 9.12 -3.25 -19.46
CA SER A 196 8.20 -3.09 -20.60
C SER A 196 8.37 -1.78 -21.39
N PHE A 197 9.06 -0.77 -20.84
CA PHE A 197 9.26 0.52 -21.52
C PHE A 197 10.69 1.07 -21.44
N ILE A 198 11.61 0.40 -20.73
CA ILE A 198 13.05 0.69 -20.73
C ILE A 198 13.80 -0.61 -21.00
N PRO A 199 14.75 -0.63 -21.95
CA PRO A 199 15.56 -1.82 -22.22
C PRO A 199 16.67 -1.98 -21.16
N ILE A 200 16.35 -2.69 -20.08
CA ILE A 200 17.29 -2.92 -18.97
C ILE A 200 18.25 -4.06 -19.32
N SER A 201 19.56 -3.80 -19.22
CA SER A 201 20.59 -4.83 -19.45
C SER A 201 21.10 -5.47 -18.15
N LYS A 202 21.11 -4.71 -17.04
CA LYS A 202 21.63 -5.17 -15.74
C LYS A 202 20.74 -4.71 -14.59
N ILE A 203 20.57 -5.55 -13.57
CA ILE A 203 19.84 -5.18 -12.35
C ILE A 203 20.76 -5.25 -11.14
N ASN A 204 20.85 -4.15 -10.39
CA ASN A 204 21.55 -4.07 -9.12
C ASN A 204 20.51 -3.97 -8.00
N VAL A 205 20.62 -4.83 -6.99
CA VAL A 205 19.65 -4.87 -5.89
C VAL A 205 20.37 -4.69 -4.57
N GLU A 206 19.89 -3.78 -3.74
CA GLU A 206 20.37 -3.71 -2.36
C GLU A 206 19.85 -4.87 -1.52
N VAL A 207 20.80 -5.50 -0.86
CA VAL A 207 20.67 -6.73 -0.11
C VAL A 207 21.20 -6.44 1.28
N ALA A 208 20.32 -5.97 2.15
CA ALA A 208 20.67 -5.80 3.54
C ALA A 208 20.69 -7.16 4.25
N ASN A 209 21.82 -7.51 4.87
CA ASN A 209 21.93 -8.68 5.72
C ASN A 209 21.66 -8.25 7.17
N PHE A 210 20.42 -8.37 7.63
CA PHE A 210 20.09 -8.16 9.03
C PHE A 210 19.90 -9.51 9.72
N ASP A 211 20.92 -9.90 10.49
CA ASP A 211 20.77 -10.97 11.46
C ASP A 211 20.18 -10.40 12.75
N ILE A 212 18.85 -10.44 12.85
CA ILE A 212 18.13 -9.89 14.00
C ILE A 212 18.42 -10.68 15.27
N GLN A 213 18.75 -11.98 15.15
CA GLN A 213 19.09 -12.76 16.33
C GLN A 213 20.43 -12.29 16.89
N LYS A 214 21.45 -12.16 16.02
CA LYS A 214 22.77 -11.64 16.42
C LYS A 214 22.73 -10.18 16.89
N ILE A 215 21.87 -9.34 16.31
CA ILE A 215 21.66 -7.95 16.81
C ILE A 215 21.07 -7.94 18.22
N LYS A 216 20.17 -8.88 18.55
CA LYS A 216 19.57 -8.98 19.89
C LYS A 216 20.52 -9.60 20.91
N ASN A 217 21.27 -10.61 20.49
CA ASN A 217 22.26 -11.28 21.31
C ASN A 217 23.53 -11.50 20.47
N PRO A 218 24.54 -10.63 20.63
CA PRO A 218 25.77 -10.68 19.84
C PRO A 218 26.57 -11.98 19.98
N GLN A 219 26.40 -12.69 21.11
CA GLN A 219 27.11 -13.93 21.44
C GLN A 219 26.42 -15.20 20.90
N ILE A 220 25.38 -15.08 20.06
CA ILE A 220 24.71 -16.25 19.50
C ILE A 220 25.65 -17.02 18.56
N GLU A 221 25.77 -18.32 18.80
CA GLU A 221 26.58 -19.23 17.98
C GLU A 221 25.82 -20.48 17.55
N SER A 222 26.05 -20.90 16.29
CA SER A 222 25.68 -22.20 15.72
C SER A 222 24.25 -22.68 16.07
N SER A 223 24.13 -23.69 16.93
CA SER A 223 22.88 -24.34 17.33
C SER A 223 21.90 -23.40 18.05
N GLN A 224 22.40 -22.32 18.64
CA GLN A 224 21.57 -21.34 19.35
C GLN A 224 20.63 -20.58 18.41
N TYR A 225 20.91 -20.50 17.10
CA TYR A 225 19.99 -19.91 16.12
C TYR A 225 18.65 -20.65 16.00
N GLN A 226 18.67 -21.94 16.32
CA GLN A 226 17.47 -22.79 16.33
C GLN A 226 16.70 -22.69 17.65
N ARG A 227 17.35 -22.18 18.70
CA ARG A 227 16.78 -21.99 20.05
C ARG A 227 16.18 -20.58 20.14
N GLY A 228 14.87 -20.48 19.91
CA GLY A 228 14.17 -19.20 20.03
C GLY A 228 14.06 -18.70 21.48
N ASP A 229 13.55 -17.47 21.65
CA ASP A 229 13.41 -16.79 22.96
C ASP A 229 12.76 -17.65 24.08
N LEU A 230 11.87 -18.59 23.72
CA LEU A 230 11.14 -19.44 24.67
C LEU A 230 11.85 -20.77 25.00
N TYR A 231 13.01 -21.04 24.41
CA TYR A 231 13.76 -22.26 24.67
C TYR A 231 14.18 -22.34 26.14
N GLY A 232 13.93 -23.47 26.80
CA GLY A 232 14.17 -23.66 28.24
C GLY A 232 13.04 -23.15 29.16
N TYR A 233 11.96 -22.58 28.61
CA TYR A 233 10.81 -22.13 29.39
C TYR A 233 9.58 -22.99 29.14
N GLN A 234 8.86 -23.33 30.22
CA GLN A 234 7.61 -24.10 30.12
C GLN A 234 6.54 -23.39 29.30
N ASN A 235 6.44 -22.06 29.43
CA ASN A 235 5.47 -21.27 28.70
C ASN A 235 5.92 -19.80 28.56
N LEU A 236 5.18 -19.05 27.75
CA LEU A 236 5.47 -17.64 27.49
C LEU A 236 5.33 -16.75 28.73
N LYS A 237 4.49 -17.13 29.70
CA LYS A 237 4.35 -16.40 30.97
C LYS A 237 5.62 -16.55 31.82
N ALA A 238 6.16 -17.75 31.95
CA ALA A 238 7.40 -18.02 32.67
C ALA A 238 8.58 -17.23 32.10
N TYR A 239 8.70 -17.21 30.76
CA TYR A 239 9.69 -16.37 30.07
C TYR A 239 9.54 -14.89 30.44
N LEU A 240 8.33 -14.34 30.40
CA LEU A 240 8.09 -12.93 30.70
C LEU A 240 8.31 -12.60 32.19
N VAL A 241 7.99 -13.52 33.10
CA VAL A 241 8.29 -13.40 34.53
C VAL A 241 9.80 -13.28 34.74
N GLN A 242 10.61 -14.14 34.13
CA GLN A 242 12.07 -14.05 34.26
C GLN A 242 12.62 -12.77 33.62
N ARG A 243 12.17 -12.43 32.40
CA ARG A 243 12.59 -11.20 31.70
C ARG A 243 12.33 -9.93 32.50
N GLU A 244 11.18 -9.84 33.16
CA GLU A 244 10.76 -8.68 33.95
C GLU A 244 11.13 -8.82 35.44
N GLN A 245 11.99 -9.80 35.80
CA GLN A 245 12.46 -10.06 37.17
C GLN A 245 11.31 -10.23 38.18
N ALA A 246 10.22 -10.86 37.75
CA ALA A 246 8.97 -11.03 38.50
C ALA A 246 8.37 -9.71 39.01
N LYS A 247 8.57 -8.60 38.29
CA LYS A 247 7.99 -7.28 38.60
C LYS A 247 6.96 -6.89 37.54
N CYS A 248 5.87 -6.27 38.00
CA CYS A 248 4.86 -5.67 37.11
C CYS A 248 5.45 -4.45 36.39
N GLN A 249 5.27 -4.35 35.08
CA GLN A 249 5.80 -3.22 34.31
C GLN A 249 5.19 -1.85 34.66
N LEU A 250 3.98 -1.82 35.23
CA LEU A 250 3.29 -0.58 35.59
C LEU A 250 3.63 -0.07 36.99
N CYS A 251 3.71 -0.98 37.97
CA CYS A 251 3.93 -0.60 39.38
C CYS A 251 5.27 -1.07 39.95
N SER A 252 6.08 -1.78 39.18
CA SER A 252 7.41 -2.32 39.56
C SER A 252 7.43 -3.26 40.79
N LYS A 253 6.26 -3.65 41.29
CA LYS A 253 6.10 -4.56 42.45
C LYS A 253 6.00 -6.02 42.01
N LYS A 254 6.40 -6.94 42.89
CA LYS A 254 6.23 -8.40 42.72
C LYS A 254 4.77 -8.82 42.90
N SER A 255 4.44 -10.01 42.40
CA SER A 255 3.11 -10.61 42.58
C SER A 255 2.82 -10.88 44.06
N THR A 256 1.60 -10.60 44.47
CA THR A 256 1.08 -10.87 45.82
C THR A 256 -0.06 -11.89 45.76
N LYS A 257 -0.34 -12.58 46.86
CA LYS A 257 -1.45 -13.56 46.96
C LYS A 257 -2.77 -12.80 46.69
N GLY A 258 -3.51 -13.22 45.65
CA GLY A 258 -4.73 -12.54 45.19
C GLY A 258 -4.55 -11.45 44.10
N ASN A 259 -3.33 -11.14 43.66
CA ASN A 259 -3.09 -10.19 42.56
C ASN A 259 -2.06 -10.75 41.56
N SER A 260 -2.49 -11.80 40.85
CA SER A 260 -1.63 -12.56 39.94
C SER A 260 -1.26 -11.79 38.66
N PHE A 261 -0.20 -12.25 38.00
CA PHE A 261 0.21 -11.68 36.71
C PHE A 261 -0.68 -12.13 35.54
N ARG A 262 -1.10 -11.16 34.73
CA ARG A 262 -1.72 -11.29 33.41
C ARG A 262 -0.79 -10.74 32.32
N LEU A 263 -0.93 -11.31 31.13
CA LEU A 263 -0.19 -10.87 29.95
C LEU A 263 -0.98 -9.81 29.20
N HIS A 264 -0.32 -8.70 28.89
CA HIS A 264 -0.94 -7.60 28.17
C HIS A 264 -0.20 -7.27 26.87
N HIS A 265 -0.95 -7.05 25.80
CA HIS A 265 -0.42 -6.62 24.51
C HIS A 265 -0.13 -5.12 24.52
N ILE A 266 1.15 -4.73 24.49
CA ILE A 266 1.59 -3.33 24.48
C ILE A 266 0.99 -2.59 23.27
N ILE A 267 1.14 -3.17 22.07
CA ILE A 267 0.34 -2.78 20.91
C ILE A 267 -0.89 -3.71 20.86
N PRO A 268 -2.11 -3.18 20.93
CA PRO A 268 -3.33 -3.97 20.86
C PRO A 268 -3.40 -4.86 19.63
N ARG A 269 -4.02 -6.04 19.76
CA ARG A 269 -4.24 -6.94 18.61
C ARG A 269 -5.06 -6.30 17.48
N LYS A 270 -6.01 -5.42 17.82
CA LYS A 270 -6.82 -4.66 16.84
C LYS A 270 -5.95 -3.77 15.94
N GLU A 271 -4.84 -3.28 16.48
CA GLU A 271 -3.87 -2.40 15.79
C GLU A 271 -2.71 -3.19 15.15
N GLY A 272 -2.78 -4.53 15.14
CA GLY A 272 -1.76 -5.38 14.54
C GLY A 272 -0.63 -5.77 15.49
N GLY A 273 -0.85 -5.67 16.80
CA GLY A 273 0.02 -6.23 17.82
C GLY A 273 0.26 -7.74 17.64
N THR A 274 1.50 -8.16 17.83
CA THR A 274 1.89 -9.58 17.72
C THR A 274 1.87 -10.26 19.10
N ASN A 275 1.84 -11.60 19.11
CA ASN A 275 2.02 -12.39 20.33
C ASN A 275 3.49 -12.67 20.65
N LYS A 276 4.42 -11.97 19.99
CA LYS A 276 5.84 -12.12 20.30
C LYS A 276 6.09 -11.58 21.71
N PRO A 277 7.01 -12.17 22.48
CA PRO A 277 7.32 -11.69 23.83
C PRO A 277 7.65 -10.19 23.86
N ASN A 278 8.31 -9.65 22.82
CA ASN A 278 8.61 -8.22 22.71
C ASN A 278 7.38 -7.30 22.77
N ASN A 279 6.20 -7.75 22.33
CA ASN A 279 4.96 -6.96 22.34
C ASN A 279 4.05 -7.29 23.54
N LEU A 280 4.53 -8.13 24.46
CA LEU A 280 3.81 -8.54 25.64
C LEU A 280 4.49 -7.96 26.88
N SER A 281 3.65 -7.57 27.84
CA SER A 281 4.02 -6.99 29.13
C SER A 281 3.40 -7.82 30.24
N LEU A 282 4.14 -7.96 31.35
CA LEU A 282 3.65 -8.63 32.55
C LEU A 282 3.02 -7.59 33.49
N LEU A 283 1.72 -7.71 33.74
CA LEU A 283 0.99 -6.79 34.60
C LEU A 283 0.21 -7.56 35.65
N HIS A 284 0.03 -6.99 36.85
CA HIS A 284 -0.97 -7.52 37.77
C HIS A 284 -2.38 -7.37 37.22
N GLU A 285 -3.32 -8.21 37.65
CA GLU A 285 -4.73 -8.10 37.29
C GLU A 285 -5.30 -6.70 37.56
N LYS A 286 -5.13 -6.18 38.79
CA LYS A 286 -5.59 -4.82 39.13
C LYS A 286 -4.88 -3.72 38.32
N CYS A 287 -3.59 -3.91 38.02
CA CYS A 287 -2.83 -2.95 37.21
C CYS A 287 -3.27 -2.96 35.74
N HIS A 288 -3.65 -4.11 35.22
CA HIS A 288 -4.19 -4.25 33.87
C HIS A 288 -5.49 -3.47 33.72
N ASP A 289 -6.41 -3.59 34.68
CA ASP A 289 -7.69 -2.89 34.64
C ASP A 289 -7.52 -1.38 34.86
N LYS A 290 -6.61 -0.98 35.75
CA LYS A 290 -6.20 0.42 35.93
C LYS A 290 -5.60 1.00 34.63
N LEU A 291 -4.83 0.22 33.89
CA LEU A 291 -4.22 0.66 32.64
C LEU A 291 -5.28 0.97 31.58
N HIS A 292 -6.32 0.14 31.44
CA HIS A 292 -7.40 0.37 30.47
C HIS A 292 -8.34 1.50 30.90
N SER A 293 -8.72 1.56 32.18
CA SER A 293 -9.60 2.61 32.71
C SER A 293 -8.95 4.00 32.61
N LYS A 294 -7.66 4.12 32.97
CA LYS A 294 -6.92 5.39 32.95
C LYS A 294 -6.13 5.66 31.67
N LYS A 295 -6.25 4.81 30.64
CA LYS A 295 -5.54 4.91 29.35
C LYS A 295 -4.01 5.09 29.50
N LEU A 296 -3.39 4.34 30.42
CA LEU A 296 -1.96 4.47 30.77
C LEU A 296 -1.02 3.66 29.85
N LEU A 297 -1.42 3.38 28.61
CA LEU A 297 -0.66 2.56 27.65
C LEU A 297 0.73 3.13 27.34
N HIS A 298 0.92 4.45 27.47
CA HIS A 298 2.19 5.13 27.22
C HIS A 298 3.28 4.80 28.27
N LEU A 299 2.90 4.35 29.47
CA LEU A 299 3.82 3.98 30.54
C LEU A 299 4.49 2.61 30.31
N LEU A 300 3.98 1.79 29.39
CA LEU A 300 4.59 0.51 29.06
C LEU A 300 5.86 0.71 28.23
N LYS A 301 6.96 0.06 28.62
CA LYS A 301 8.19 0.05 27.82
C LYS A 301 7.94 -0.66 26.50
N LYS A 302 8.09 0.07 25.40
CA LYS A 302 7.94 -0.46 24.04
C LYS A 302 9.27 -1.03 23.59
N ASN A 303 9.31 -2.34 23.32
CA ASN A 303 10.48 -2.96 22.71
C ASN A 303 10.53 -2.67 21.20
N ARG A 304 11.74 -2.49 20.66
CA ARG A 304 11.97 -2.27 19.23
C ARG A 304 11.42 -3.46 18.41
N GLN A 305 10.66 -3.16 17.36
CA GLN A 305 10.10 -4.16 16.45
C GLN A 305 10.86 -4.17 15.12
N PHE A 306 11.42 -5.32 14.78
CA PHE A 306 12.23 -5.49 13.56
C PHE A 306 11.40 -6.01 12.36
N LYS A 307 10.23 -5.40 12.10
CA LYS A 307 9.31 -5.88 11.04
C LYS A 307 9.89 -5.67 9.63
N PRO A 308 10.41 -4.48 9.26
CA PRO A 308 11.04 -4.27 7.95
C PRO A 308 12.29 -5.15 7.75
N GLU A 309 13.12 -5.28 8.78
CA GLU A 309 14.38 -6.02 8.74
C GLU A 309 14.11 -7.51 8.58
N THR A 310 13.16 -8.07 9.35
CA THR A 310 12.76 -9.49 9.18
C THR A 310 12.21 -9.75 7.79
N PHE A 311 11.44 -8.81 7.25
CA PHE A 311 10.92 -8.90 5.89
C PHE A 311 12.05 -8.98 4.86
N MET A 312 13.03 -8.08 4.97
CA MET A 312 14.17 -8.05 4.06
C MET A 312 14.95 -9.35 4.12
N SER A 313 15.32 -9.82 5.31
CA SER A 313 16.09 -11.07 5.46
C SER A 313 15.36 -12.29 4.87
N ILE A 314 14.02 -12.36 4.96
CA ILE A 314 13.22 -13.47 4.40
C ILE A 314 13.14 -13.39 2.86
N ILE A 315 12.98 -12.20 2.30
CA ILE A 315 12.66 -12.04 0.87
C ILE A 315 13.90 -11.89 0.00
N ARG A 316 14.99 -11.37 0.54
CA ARG A 316 16.25 -11.07 -0.15
C ARG A 316 16.65 -12.08 -1.23
N TRP A 317 16.86 -13.34 -0.85
CA TRP A 317 17.26 -14.39 -1.79
C TRP A 317 16.18 -14.73 -2.81
N LYS A 318 14.92 -14.76 -2.37
CA LYS A 318 13.81 -15.07 -3.27
C LYS A 318 13.57 -13.96 -4.29
N LEU A 319 13.75 -12.71 -3.90
CA LEU A 319 13.68 -11.55 -4.80
C LEU A 319 14.81 -11.61 -5.82
N ALA A 320 16.05 -11.81 -5.39
CA ALA A 320 17.19 -11.94 -6.30
C ALA A 320 16.99 -13.09 -7.30
N PHE A 321 16.53 -14.26 -6.84
CA PHE A 321 16.24 -15.41 -7.70
C PHE A 321 15.12 -15.14 -8.72
N GLU A 322 14.01 -14.54 -8.30
CA GLU A 322 12.91 -14.22 -9.22
C GLU A 322 13.27 -13.09 -10.19
N LEU A 323 14.14 -12.16 -9.79
CA LEU A 323 14.67 -11.14 -10.69
C LEU A 323 15.61 -11.74 -11.74
N LYS A 324 16.41 -12.76 -11.36
CA LYS A 324 17.35 -13.43 -12.28
C LYS A 324 16.64 -14.08 -13.47
N LYS A 325 15.37 -14.47 -13.28
CA LYS A 325 14.51 -14.98 -14.37
C LYS A 325 14.05 -13.90 -15.35
N LEU A 326 14.09 -12.62 -14.95
CA LEU A 326 13.70 -11.48 -15.78
C LEU A 326 14.89 -10.85 -16.50
N CYS A 327 16.06 -10.87 -15.87
CA CYS A 327 17.30 -10.35 -16.42
C CYS A 327 18.45 -11.25 -15.95
N SER A 328 19.27 -11.71 -16.87
CA SER A 328 20.36 -12.66 -16.59
C SER A 328 21.50 -12.03 -15.78
N ASP A 329 21.79 -10.75 -15.99
CA ASP A 329 22.84 -10.01 -15.29
C ASP A 329 22.29 -9.30 -14.04
N ILE A 330 22.59 -9.88 -12.88
CA ILE A 330 22.21 -9.35 -11.57
C ILE A 330 23.41 -9.22 -10.66
N SER A 331 23.53 -8.05 -10.05
CA SER A 331 24.49 -7.83 -8.95
C SER A 331 23.77 -7.48 -7.66
N LEU A 332 24.36 -7.88 -6.54
CA LEU A 332 23.87 -7.58 -5.20
C LEU A 332 24.79 -6.56 -4.56
N SER A 333 24.22 -5.50 -3.98
CA SER A 333 24.94 -4.47 -3.25
C SER A 333 24.57 -4.50 -1.76
N PHE A 334 25.46 -4.02 -0.91
CA PHE A 334 25.24 -3.95 0.54
C PHE A 334 24.99 -2.51 0.98
N GLY A 335 24.14 -2.34 2.00
CA GLY A 335 23.73 -1.01 2.47
C GLY A 335 24.85 -0.14 3.05
N TYR A 336 25.95 -0.74 3.52
CA TYR A 336 27.11 0.07 3.95
C TYR A 336 27.84 0.70 2.75
N LEU A 337 27.94 -0.02 1.63
CA LEU A 337 28.53 0.50 0.39
C LEU A 337 27.69 1.63 -0.20
N THR A 338 26.36 1.47 -0.19
CA THR A 338 25.45 2.52 -0.66
C THR A 338 25.55 3.76 0.22
N LYS A 339 25.67 3.60 1.55
CA LYS A 339 25.88 4.72 2.47
C LYS A 339 27.18 5.48 2.19
N VAL A 340 28.31 4.78 1.99
CA VAL A 340 29.59 5.44 1.69
C VAL A 340 29.52 6.22 0.38
N LYS A 341 29.00 5.60 -0.69
CA LYS A 341 28.83 6.26 -1.99
C LYS A 341 27.84 7.43 -1.95
N ARG A 342 26.76 7.33 -1.16
CA ARG A 342 25.82 8.44 -0.99
C ARG A 342 26.48 9.64 -0.31
N ASN A 343 27.29 9.38 0.71
CA ASN A 343 28.02 10.42 1.44
C ASN A 343 29.07 11.10 0.54
N SER A 344 29.80 10.34 -0.28
CA SER A 344 30.78 10.91 -1.22
C SER A 344 30.11 11.80 -2.27
N LEU A 345 28.89 11.44 -2.69
CA LEU A 345 28.08 12.23 -3.63
C LEU A 345 27.28 13.36 -2.97
N LYS A 346 27.37 13.54 -1.64
CA LYS A 346 26.62 14.54 -0.85
C LYS A 346 25.10 14.55 -1.12
N LEU A 347 24.52 13.36 -1.31
CA LEU A 347 23.08 13.21 -1.57
C LEU A 347 22.29 12.99 -0.28
N GLU A 348 21.10 13.58 -0.21
CA GLU A 348 20.15 13.32 0.87
C GLU A 348 19.64 11.88 0.87
N LYS A 349 19.17 11.42 2.03
CA LYS A 349 18.67 10.05 2.21
C LYS A 349 17.21 9.95 1.77
N ASP A 350 17.00 9.37 0.61
CA ASP A 350 15.70 8.96 0.10
C ASP A 350 15.79 7.59 -0.59
N HIS A 351 14.63 6.94 -0.78
CA HIS A 351 14.59 5.62 -1.44
C HIS A 351 15.03 5.68 -2.92
N HIS A 352 14.61 6.69 -3.69
CA HIS A 352 15.01 6.80 -5.09
C HIS A 352 16.49 7.20 -5.24
N THR A 353 17.03 7.98 -4.30
CA THR A 353 18.47 8.32 -4.28
C THR A 353 19.32 7.11 -3.92
N ASP A 354 18.86 6.28 -2.99
CA ASP A 354 19.53 5.03 -2.65
C ASP A 354 19.54 4.10 -3.87
N ALA A 355 18.43 4.00 -4.60
CA ALA A 355 18.37 3.28 -5.87
C ALA A 355 19.34 3.81 -6.94
N PHE A 356 19.50 5.13 -7.05
CA PHE A 356 20.48 5.75 -7.96
C PHE A 356 21.92 5.36 -7.61
N VAL A 357 22.27 5.38 -6.32
CA VAL A 357 23.58 4.94 -5.84
C VAL A 357 23.80 3.44 -6.09
N ILE A 358 22.78 2.61 -5.92
CA ILE A 358 22.82 1.16 -6.20
C ILE A 358 23.07 0.88 -7.69
N ALA A 359 22.51 1.71 -8.57
CA ALA A 359 22.74 1.62 -10.01
C ALA A 359 24.15 2.08 -10.44
N ASN A 360 25.02 2.49 -9.50
CA ASN A 360 26.34 3.09 -9.73
C ASN A 360 26.28 4.42 -10.50
N GLY A 361 25.31 5.28 -10.20
CA GLY A 361 25.27 6.62 -10.77
C GLY A 361 26.48 7.47 -10.36
N SER A 362 27.16 8.05 -11.34
CA SER A 362 28.08 9.19 -11.21
C SER A 362 27.28 10.50 -11.15
N SER A 363 27.89 11.60 -10.69
CA SER A 363 27.26 12.89 -10.33
C SER A 363 26.66 13.70 -11.51
N GLU A 364 25.91 13.04 -12.39
CA GLU A 364 25.30 13.61 -13.58
C GLU A 364 23.78 13.80 -13.40
N GLN A 365 23.22 14.57 -14.32
CA GLN A 365 21.88 15.16 -14.24
C GLN A 365 20.79 14.17 -13.84
N ARG A 366 20.11 14.46 -12.73
CA ARG A 366 19.02 13.64 -12.20
C ARG A 366 17.67 13.99 -12.80
N ILE A 367 16.77 13.02 -12.79
CA ILE A 367 15.38 13.21 -13.20
C ILE A 367 14.49 13.43 -11.98
N GLN A 368 13.39 14.16 -12.17
CA GLN A 368 12.33 14.23 -11.17
C GLN A 368 11.78 12.83 -10.86
N PRO A 369 11.80 12.37 -9.60
CA PRO A 369 11.35 11.04 -9.27
C PRO A 369 9.84 10.91 -9.46
N PHE A 370 9.43 9.86 -10.16
CA PHE A 370 8.03 9.46 -10.23
C PHE A 370 7.61 8.84 -8.90
N SER A 371 6.47 9.26 -8.36
CA SER A 371 5.88 8.62 -7.19
C SER A 371 4.83 7.59 -7.61
N PHE A 372 4.99 6.35 -7.17
CA PHE A 372 4.03 5.27 -7.37
C PHE A 372 3.27 4.97 -6.09
N LEU A 373 1.97 4.75 -6.23
CA LEU A 373 1.13 4.28 -5.14
C LEU A 373 0.41 2.98 -5.53
N GLN A 374 0.62 1.94 -4.73
CA GLN A 374 -0.06 0.67 -4.91
C GLN A 374 -1.49 0.73 -4.35
N LYS A 375 -2.48 0.91 -5.24
CA LYS A 375 -3.90 0.88 -4.86
C LYS A 375 -4.55 -0.47 -5.19
N ARG A 376 -5.61 -0.78 -4.46
CA ARG A 376 -6.41 -1.98 -4.73
C ARG A 376 -7.20 -1.78 -6.03
N LYS A 377 -6.95 -2.61 -7.07
CA LYS A 377 -7.70 -2.60 -8.36
C LYS A 377 -9.22 -2.62 -8.19
N ASN A 378 -9.68 -3.29 -7.14
CA ASN A 378 -11.10 -3.50 -6.88
C ASN A 378 -11.39 -3.10 -5.43
N ASN A 379 -11.73 -1.84 -5.20
CA ASN A 379 -12.49 -1.49 -4.01
C ASN A 379 -13.93 -2.02 -4.20
N ARG A 380 -14.08 -3.35 -4.16
CA ARG A 380 -15.35 -4.01 -3.86
C ARG A 380 -15.72 -3.71 -2.40
N SER A 381 -15.74 -2.45 -2.00
CA SER A 381 -16.86 -2.06 -1.15
C SER A 381 -18.05 -2.40 -2.04
N LEU A 382 -18.69 -3.55 -1.76
CA LEU A 382 -20.09 -3.73 -2.07
C LEU A 382 -20.69 -2.39 -1.69
N GLN A 383 -21.13 -1.62 -2.68
CA GLN A 383 -21.74 -0.34 -2.43
C GLN A 383 -22.95 -0.70 -1.58
N LEU A 384 -22.85 -0.47 -0.28
CA LEU A 384 -23.89 -0.79 0.69
C LEU A 384 -24.97 0.26 0.47
N ASN A 385 -25.66 0.19 -0.67
CA ASN A 385 -26.92 0.88 -0.84
C ASN A 385 -27.88 0.16 0.11
N ARG A 386 -28.04 0.73 1.30
CA ARG A 386 -29.06 0.31 2.25
C ARG A 386 -30.39 0.89 1.75
N LYS A 387 -31.29 0.03 1.28
CA LYS A 387 -32.74 0.25 1.39
C LYS A 387 -33.24 -0.79 2.40
N GLY A 388 -33.41 -0.37 3.65
CA GLY A 388 -33.79 -1.26 4.76
C GLY A 388 -32.73 -2.31 5.17
N LEU A 389 -33.20 -3.44 5.69
CA LEU A 389 -32.39 -4.55 6.26
C LEU A 389 -31.80 -5.52 5.23
N LYS A 390 -32.18 -5.42 3.94
CA LYS A 390 -31.74 -6.37 2.89
C LYS A 390 -30.51 -5.83 2.15
N LEU A 391 -29.47 -6.67 2.04
CA LEU A 391 -28.26 -6.36 1.28
C LEU A 391 -28.59 -6.31 -0.23
N SER A 392 -28.60 -5.11 -0.82
CA SER A 392 -28.63 -4.96 -2.28
C SER A 392 -27.25 -5.29 -2.86
N ILE A 393 -27.08 -6.50 -3.40
CA ILE A 393 -25.84 -6.93 -4.05
C ILE A 393 -25.85 -6.44 -5.50
N ARG A 394 -24.85 -5.64 -5.88
CA ARG A 394 -24.60 -5.24 -7.27
C ARG A 394 -24.28 -6.49 -8.10
N ARG A 395 -25.21 -6.93 -8.96
CA ARG A 395 -25.09 -8.17 -9.75
C ARG A 395 -24.21 -8.05 -11.01
N GLN A 396 -24.08 -6.85 -11.57
CA GLN A 396 -23.30 -6.59 -12.78
C GLN A 396 -22.16 -5.58 -12.60
N ARG A 397 -21.11 -5.74 -13.40
CA ARG A 397 -19.95 -4.83 -13.40
C ARG A 397 -20.13 -3.77 -14.47
N TYR A 398 -20.15 -2.50 -14.04
CA TYR A 398 -20.30 -1.37 -14.95
C TYR A 398 -18.94 -0.88 -15.46
N LYS A 399 -18.93 -0.15 -16.58
CA LYS A 399 -17.70 0.32 -17.23
C LYS A 399 -16.87 1.24 -16.31
N VAL A 400 -17.53 2.19 -15.65
CA VAL A 400 -16.90 3.12 -14.69
C VAL A 400 -16.95 2.55 -13.27
N GLN A 401 -15.83 2.58 -12.57
CA GLN A 401 -15.68 2.03 -11.22
C GLN A 401 -15.38 3.13 -10.20
N PRO A 402 -15.71 2.90 -8.91
CA PRO A 402 -15.24 3.76 -7.83
C PRO A 402 -13.73 3.98 -7.87
N LYS A 403 -13.32 5.22 -7.64
CA LYS A 403 -11.96 5.79 -7.67
C LYS A 403 -11.36 6.01 -9.06
N ASP A 404 -12.04 5.60 -10.14
CA ASP A 404 -11.65 6.05 -11.47
C ASP A 404 -11.73 7.59 -11.54
N GLU A 405 -11.09 8.21 -12.51
CA GLU A 405 -11.33 9.62 -12.83
C GLU A 405 -12.18 9.71 -14.10
N VAL A 406 -12.94 10.79 -14.21
CA VAL A 406 -13.72 11.11 -15.40
C VAL A 406 -13.54 12.59 -15.71
N GLN A 407 -13.48 12.91 -16.99
CA GLN A 407 -13.51 14.29 -17.46
C GLN A 407 -14.92 14.63 -17.93
N VAL A 408 -15.47 15.71 -17.37
CA VAL A 408 -16.78 16.25 -17.72
C VAL A 408 -16.62 17.77 -17.78
N GLN A 409 -16.98 18.40 -18.90
CA GLN A 409 -16.85 19.85 -19.11
C GLN A 409 -15.42 20.35 -18.84
N SER A 410 -14.42 19.66 -19.41
CA SER A 410 -12.99 19.99 -19.24
C SER A 410 -12.44 19.92 -17.81
N LYS A 411 -13.23 19.50 -16.82
CA LYS A 411 -12.79 19.27 -15.43
C LYS A 411 -12.70 17.79 -15.09
N LYS A 412 -11.69 17.42 -14.31
CA LYS A 412 -11.47 16.03 -13.84
C LYS A 412 -12.07 15.81 -12.46
N TYR A 413 -12.78 14.71 -12.30
CA TYR A 413 -13.41 14.34 -11.03
C TYR A 413 -13.08 12.90 -10.62
N GLU A 414 -12.94 12.65 -9.31
CA GLU A 414 -12.81 11.28 -8.77
C GLU A 414 -14.18 10.62 -8.64
N VAL A 415 -14.36 9.44 -9.22
CA VAL A 415 -15.62 8.70 -9.16
C VAL A 415 -15.83 8.10 -7.78
N ILE A 416 -16.93 8.42 -7.11
CA ILE A 416 -17.34 7.75 -5.87
C ILE A 416 -18.04 6.43 -6.20
N GLY A 417 -18.93 6.45 -7.19
CA GLY A 417 -19.68 5.26 -7.59
C GLY A 417 -20.68 5.54 -8.70
N VAL A 418 -21.44 4.51 -9.05
CA VAL A 418 -22.46 4.57 -10.09
C VAL A 418 -23.79 4.16 -9.47
N PHE A 419 -24.86 4.84 -9.85
CA PHE A 419 -26.23 4.59 -9.36
C PHE A 419 -27.22 4.57 -10.53
N ASN A 420 -28.50 4.33 -10.22
CA ASN A 420 -29.58 4.17 -11.20
C ASN A 420 -29.23 3.18 -12.34
N LYS A 421 -28.97 1.92 -11.96
CA LYS A 421 -28.59 0.83 -12.88
C LYS A 421 -27.47 1.19 -13.88
N GLY A 422 -26.54 2.06 -13.50
CA GLY A 422 -25.42 2.42 -14.38
C GLY A 422 -25.61 3.70 -15.17
N ASN A 423 -26.74 4.38 -15.09
CA ASN A 423 -27.02 5.55 -15.93
C ASN A 423 -26.40 6.84 -15.36
N TRP A 424 -26.19 6.89 -14.05
CA TRP A 424 -25.71 8.08 -13.36
C TRP A 424 -24.46 7.81 -12.55
N LEU A 425 -23.54 8.77 -12.59
CA LEU A 425 -22.28 8.75 -11.90
C LEU A 425 -22.32 9.73 -10.73
N ARG A 426 -21.81 9.29 -9.58
CA ARG A 426 -21.51 10.19 -8.46
C ARG A 426 -20.01 10.42 -8.41
N VAL A 427 -19.61 11.68 -8.50
CA VAL A 427 -18.21 12.10 -8.49
C VAL A 427 -17.92 13.03 -7.31
N LYS A 428 -16.64 13.16 -6.98
CA LYS A 428 -16.12 14.07 -5.96
C LYS A 428 -15.14 15.04 -6.61
N ASP A 429 -15.27 16.32 -6.25
CA ASP A 429 -14.21 17.31 -6.42
C ASP A 429 -13.77 17.78 -5.04
N LYS A 430 -12.54 17.44 -4.64
CA LYS A 430 -11.96 17.70 -3.31
C LYS A 430 -12.86 17.25 -2.15
N THR A 431 -13.80 18.09 -1.71
CA THR A 431 -14.78 17.85 -0.64
C THR A 431 -16.23 17.76 -1.12
N LYS A 432 -16.58 18.39 -2.25
CA LYS A 432 -17.96 18.45 -2.78
C LYS A 432 -18.27 17.24 -3.66
N THR A 433 -19.54 16.83 -3.68
CA THR A 433 -20.01 15.70 -4.50
C THR A 433 -20.99 16.15 -5.55
N PHE A 434 -20.82 15.69 -6.79
CA PHE A 434 -21.68 16.00 -7.92
C PHE A 434 -22.23 14.73 -8.55
N ASN A 435 -23.35 14.85 -9.27
CA ASN A 435 -23.94 13.76 -10.02
C ASN A 435 -24.02 14.12 -11.50
N PHE A 436 -23.48 13.28 -12.37
CA PHE A 436 -23.53 13.46 -13.82
C PHE A 436 -24.13 12.22 -14.50
N PRO A 437 -24.92 12.37 -15.57
CA PRO A 437 -25.29 11.24 -16.41
C PRO A 437 -24.04 10.71 -17.13
N ILE A 438 -23.91 9.38 -17.28
CA ILE A 438 -22.74 8.77 -17.92
C ILE A 438 -22.51 9.27 -19.35
N LYS A 439 -23.58 9.66 -20.06
CA LYS A 439 -23.51 10.22 -21.41
C LYS A 439 -22.67 11.50 -21.51
N LYS A 440 -22.53 12.27 -20.42
CA LYS A 440 -21.74 13.52 -20.38
C LYS A 440 -20.23 13.30 -20.15
N ILE A 441 -19.77 12.06 -20.06
CA ILE A 441 -18.35 11.75 -19.86
C ILE A 441 -17.62 11.87 -21.19
N GLU A 442 -16.72 12.84 -21.29
CA GLU A 442 -15.84 13.03 -22.44
C GLU A 442 -14.73 11.95 -22.43
N LYS A 443 -14.08 11.79 -21.28
CA LYS A 443 -12.93 10.90 -21.11
C LYS A 443 -13.05 10.11 -19.81
N HIS A 444 -12.75 8.81 -19.86
CA HIS A 444 -12.72 7.96 -18.67
C HIS A 444 -11.33 7.43 -18.42
N TYR A 445 -10.92 7.55 -17.17
CA TYR A 445 -9.58 7.33 -16.69
C TYR A 445 -9.65 6.22 -15.64
N TYR A 446 -9.22 5.00 -15.97
CA TYR A 446 -9.41 3.84 -15.07
C TYR A 446 -8.16 3.42 -14.30
N ASN A 447 -8.37 2.84 -13.12
CA ASN A 447 -7.32 2.47 -12.18
C ASN A 447 -6.87 1.00 -12.27
N ASN A 448 -5.65 0.77 -12.76
CA ASN A 448 -5.07 -0.57 -12.90
C ASN A 448 -4.07 -0.98 -11.79
N GLY A 449 -4.34 -0.59 -10.54
CA GLY A 449 -3.68 -1.13 -9.33
C GLY A 449 -2.29 -0.59 -8.99
N TRP A 450 -1.55 -0.08 -9.96
CA TRP A 450 -0.34 0.71 -9.76
C TRP A 450 -0.58 2.09 -10.37
N GLN A 451 -0.69 3.12 -9.54
CA GLN A 451 -0.83 4.50 -9.99
C GLN A 451 0.54 5.16 -9.95
N PHE A 452 0.92 5.86 -11.02
CA PHE A 452 1.75 7.05 -10.80
C PHE A 452 0.85 8.06 -10.09
N ILE A 453 1.36 8.80 -9.13
CA ILE A 453 0.72 10.05 -8.76
C ILE A 453 1.07 11.00 -9.91
N PRO A 454 0.14 11.44 -10.79
CA PRO A 454 -1.20 10.98 -11.15
C PRO A 454 -1.26 10.40 -12.59
N SER A 455 -1.46 9.09 -12.79
CA SER A 455 -1.87 8.53 -14.09
C SER A 455 -3.00 7.54 -14.02
N LEU A 456 -3.93 7.76 -14.93
CA LEU A 456 -5.01 6.88 -15.27
C LEU A 456 -4.93 6.58 -16.75
N LYS A 457 -5.47 5.44 -17.15
CA LYS A 457 -5.54 5.05 -18.55
C LYS A 457 -6.82 5.59 -19.17
N GLU A 458 -6.70 6.36 -20.25
CA GLU A 458 -7.83 6.95 -20.99
C GLU A 458 -8.58 5.87 -21.79
N ARG A 459 -9.92 5.89 -21.72
CA ARG A 459 -10.83 5.35 -22.71
C ARG A 459 -11.58 6.54 -23.28
N VAL A 460 -11.47 6.75 -24.59
CA VAL A 460 -12.32 7.68 -25.33
C VAL A 460 -13.69 7.01 -25.45
N PHE A 461 -14.72 7.62 -24.90
CA PHE A 461 -16.08 7.22 -25.23
C PHE A 461 -16.40 7.84 -26.58
N LEU A 462 -16.45 7.01 -27.63
CA LEU A 462 -17.12 7.44 -28.85
C LEU A 462 -18.57 7.76 -28.48
N PRO A 463 -19.13 8.92 -28.88
CA PRO A 463 -20.55 9.16 -28.71
C PRO A 463 -21.28 8.01 -29.39
N LEU A 464 -22.21 7.39 -28.66
CA LEU A 464 -23.16 6.47 -29.28
C LEU A 464 -23.93 7.31 -30.28
N LYS A 465 -23.58 7.17 -31.57
CA LYS A 465 -24.41 7.65 -32.67
C LYS A 465 -25.78 7.02 -32.46
N GLY A 466 -26.76 7.86 -32.13
CA GLY A 466 -28.16 7.54 -32.28
C GLY A 466 -28.53 7.61 -33.74
#